data_AF-A0A5S3SAV2-F1
#
_entry.id   AF-A0A5S3SAV2-F1
#
_cell.length_a   1.000
_cell.length_b   1.000
_cell.length_c   1.000
_cell.angle_alpha   90.00
_cell.angle_beta   90.00
_cell.angle_gamma   90.00
#
_symmetry.space_group_name_H-M   'P 1'
#
loop_
_entity.id
_entity.type
_entity.pdbx_description
1 polymer ?
#
loop_
_entity_poly.entity_id
_entity_poly.type
_entity_poly.pdbx_seq_one_letter_code
_entity_poly.pdbx_strand_id
1 'polypeptide(L)'
;MSLHTPDTKLRHTNKVEHALESFIFKGRWLLAPFFVGLLFAVVLLLIKFFKQLYLMGLATFTSTNQELLVGILTLVDTALLAGLLLIIIFSGYENFV
;
A
#
# COMPACT_ATOMS: atom_id res chain seq x y z
N MET A 1 8.83 -55.32 41.54
CA MET A 1 9.89 -54.55 42.20
C MET A 1 10.22 -53.36 41.30
N SER A 2 9.78 -52.15 41.72
CA SER A 2 10.20 -50.77 41.33
C SER A 2 10.80 -50.51 39.93
N LEU A 3 10.45 -49.48 39.16
CA LEU A 3 9.66 -48.26 39.36
C LEU A 3 9.37 -47.66 37.97
N HIS A 4 8.23 -46.99 37.90
CA HIS A 4 7.83 -46.04 36.87
C HIS A 4 8.79 -44.83 36.83
N THR A 5 9.23 -44.41 35.64
CA THR A 5 9.42 -42.98 35.34
C THR A 5 9.07 -42.71 33.88
N PRO A 6 8.01 -41.94 33.59
CA PRO A 6 7.80 -41.36 32.28
C PRO A 6 8.80 -40.21 32.15
N ASP A 7 9.70 -40.28 31.16
CA ASP A 7 10.55 -39.15 30.84
C ASP A 7 9.66 -38.01 30.31
N THR A 8 9.43 -37.05 31.20
CA THR A 8 8.67 -35.84 30.97
C THR A 8 9.31 -35.04 29.85
N LYS A 9 8.62 -35.03 28.71
CA LYS A 9 8.83 -34.14 27.57
C LYS A 9 8.92 -32.69 28.06
N LEU A 10 10.14 -32.17 28.25
CA LEU A 10 10.40 -30.78 28.57
C LEU A 10 10.08 -29.91 27.35
N ARG A 11 8.81 -29.58 27.20
CA ARG A 11 8.31 -28.65 26.20
C ARG A 11 8.61 -27.23 26.70
N HIS A 12 9.83 -26.77 26.45
CA HIS A 12 10.21 -25.37 26.66
C HIS A 12 9.32 -24.52 25.74
N THR A 13 8.28 -23.93 26.33
CA THR A 13 7.30 -23.14 25.58
C THR A 13 7.88 -21.73 25.47
N ASN A 14 8.61 -21.47 24.39
CA ASN A 14 9.20 -20.17 24.10
C ASN A 14 8.08 -19.14 23.88
N LYS A 15 7.66 -18.46 24.94
CA LYS A 15 6.61 -17.42 24.89
C LYS A 15 6.93 -16.30 23.88
N VAL A 16 8.21 -16.06 23.63
CA VAL A 16 8.72 -15.10 22.63
C VAL A 16 8.42 -15.56 21.21
N GLU A 17 8.50 -16.86 20.94
CA GLU A 17 8.23 -17.48 19.64
C GLU A 17 6.73 -17.37 19.30
N HIS A 18 5.85 -17.65 20.27
CA HIS A 18 4.40 -17.44 20.11
C HIS A 18 3.99 -15.97 20.00
N ALA A 19 4.69 -15.06 20.68
CA ALA A 19 4.44 -13.63 20.53
C ALA A 19 4.85 -13.13 19.13
N LEU A 20 5.99 -13.59 18.61
CA LEU A 20 6.46 -13.29 17.25
C LEU A 20 5.53 -13.87 16.17
N GLU A 21 5.11 -15.14 16.31
CA GLU A 21 4.10 -15.74 15.42
C GLU A 21 2.83 -14.89 15.38
N SER A 22 2.28 -14.54 16.54
CA SER A 22 1.05 -13.74 16.61
C SER A 22 1.23 -12.34 16.02
N PHE A 23 2.42 -11.73 16.16
CA PHE A 23 2.74 -10.43 15.57
C PHE A 23 2.83 -10.50 14.04
N ILE A 24 3.47 -11.56 13.51
CA ILE A 24 3.56 -11.81 12.07
C ILE A 24 2.17 -12.10 11.47
N PHE A 25 1.34 -12.89 12.16
CA PHE A 25 -0.04 -13.16 11.72
C PHE A 25 -0.90 -11.88 11.69
N LYS A 26 -0.74 -10.98 12.66
CA LYS A 26 -1.46 -9.70 12.71
C LYS A 26 -0.96 -8.68 11.68
N GLY A 27 0.32 -8.73 11.32
CA GLY A 27 0.90 -7.89 10.28
C GLY A 27 0.13 -7.98 8.95
N ARG A 28 -0.26 -9.21 8.55
CA ARG A 28 -1.08 -9.45 7.35
C ARG A 28 -2.43 -8.72 7.40
N TRP A 29 -3.08 -8.65 8.56
CA TRP A 29 -4.39 -8.02 8.71
C TRP A 29 -4.31 -6.48 8.76
N LEU A 30 -3.22 -5.91 9.30
CA LEU A 30 -2.98 -4.47 9.32
C LEU A 30 -2.75 -3.88 7.91
N LEU A 31 -2.20 -4.67 7.00
CA LEU A 31 -1.92 -4.26 5.63
C LEU A 31 -3.17 -4.24 4.73
N ALA A 32 -4.17 -5.08 5.02
CA ALA A 32 -5.43 -5.11 4.27
C ALA A 32 -6.14 -3.72 4.16
N PRO A 33 -6.37 -2.96 5.26
CA PRO A 33 -6.98 -1.62 5.15
C PRO A 33 -6.08 -0.61 4.42
N PHE A 34 -4.76 -0.77 4.49
CA PHE A 34 -3.83 0.06 3.72
C PHE A 34 -4.01 -0.14 2.21
N PHE A 35 -4.13 -1.38 1.72
CA PHE A 35 -4.40 -1.63 0.31
C PHE A 35 -5.73 -1.07 -0.16
N VAL A 36 -6.78 -1.18 0.65
CA VAL A 36 -8.10 -0.60 0.32
C VAL A 36 -7.99 0.93 0.23
N GLY A 37 -7.31 1.57 1.19
CA GLY A 37 -7.07 3.01 1.17
C GLY A 37 -6.23 3.45 -0.03
N LEU A 38 -5.16 2.71 -0.36
CA LEU A 38 -4.30 2.97 -1.51
C LEU A 38 -5.06 2.82 -2.84
N LEU A 39 -5.87 1.77 -2.99
CA LEU A 39 -6.70 1.57 -4.17
C LEU A 39 -7.69 2.73 -4.35
N PHE A 40 -8.34 3.15 -3.25
CA PHE A 40 -9.23 4.31 -3.27
C PHE A 40 -8.48 5.60 -3.63
N ALA A 41 -7.28 5.80 -3.09
CA ALA A 41 -6.44 6.95 -3.43
C ALA A 41 -6.08 6.97 -4.92
N VAL A 42 -5.72 5.83 -5.52
CA VAL A 42 -5.46 5.72 -6.97
C VAL A 42 -6.69 6.14 -7.78
N VAL A 43 -7.89 5.71 -7.40
CA VAL A 43 -9.14 6.11 -8.07
C VAL A 43 -9.36 7.63 -7.96
N LEU A 44 -9.14 8.23 -6.79
CA LEU A 44 -9.24 9.69 -6.63
C LEU A 44 -8.22 10.45 -7.47
N LEU A 45 -6.98 9.97 -7.52
CA LEU A 45 -5.93 10.56 -8.36
C LEU A 45 -6.29 10.47 -9.85
N LEU A 46 -6.89 9.36 -10.28
CA LEU A 46 -7.37 9.19 -11.66
C LEU A 46 -8.44 10.23 -12.02
N ILE A 47 -9.43 10.44 -11.13
CA ILE A 47 -10.47 11.46 -11.34
C ILE A 47 -9.84 12.86 -11.39
N LYS A 48 -8.91 13.17 -10.47
CA LYS A 48 -8.20 14.46 -10.44
C LYS A 48 -7.40 14.68 -11.73
N PHE A 49 -6.71 13.65 -12.21
CA PHE A 49 -5.92 13.68 -13.44
C PHE A 49 -6.80 14.04 -14.64
N PHE A 50 -7.93 13.35 -14.85
CA PHE A 50 -8.85 13.66 -15.94
C PHE A 50 -9.45 15.06 -15.83
N LYS A 51 -9.82 15.50 -14.62
CA LYS A 51 -10.32 16.86 -14.39
C LYS A 51 -9.28 17.91 -14.79
N GLN A 52 -8.03 17.74 -14.33
CA GLN A 52 -6.95 18.68 -14.66
C GLN A 52 -6.62 18.65 -16.15
N LEU A 53 -6.58 17.47 -16.77
CA LEU A 53 -6.35 17.33 -18.21
C LEU A 53 -7.42 18.05 -19.03
N TYR A 54 -8.70 17.87 -18.67
CA TYR A 54 -9.82 18.51 -19.35
C TYR A 54 -9.76 20.03 -19.23
N LEU A 55 -9.57 20.55 -18.00
CA LEU A 55 -9.47 21.99 -17.76
C LEU A 55 -8.28 22.61 -18.50
N MET A 56 -7.13 21.93 -18.51
CA MET A 56 -5.93 22.38 -19.22
C MET A 56 -6.13 22.40 -20.74
N GLY A 57 -6.81 21.40 -21.29
CA GLY A 57 -7.17 21.36 -22.71
C GLY A 57 -8.04 22.54 -23.14
N LEU A 58 -9.01 22.92 -22.31
CA LEU A 58 -9.82 24.12 -22.55
C LEU A 58 -9.02 25.42 -22.39
N ALA A 59 -8.13 25.48 -21.40
CA ALA A 59 -7.34 26.68 -21.09
C ALA A 59 -6.23 26.96 -22.12
N THR A 60 -5.87 25.99 -22.97
CA THR A 60 -4.78 26.11 -23.97
C THR A 60 -4.99 27.25 -24.96
N PHE A 61 -6.24 27.68 -25.20
CA PHE A 61 -6.55 28.79 -26.11
C PHE A 61 -6.48 30.19 -25.46
N THR A 62 -6.35 30.30 -24.13
CA THR A 62 -6.50 31.57 -23.40
C THR A 62 -5.44 31.82 -22.31
N SER A 63 -4.74 30.80 -21.83
CA SER A 63 -3.80 30.91 -20.70
C SER A 63 -2.38 31.33 -21.09
N THR A 64 -1.66 31.90 -20.14
CA THR A 64 -0.24 32.27 -20.31
C THR A 64 0.66 31.04 -20.39
N ASN A 65 1.81 31.14 -21.06
CA ASN A 65 2.80 30.04 -21.19
C ASN A 65 3.24 29.45 -19.83
N GLN A 66 3.29 30.27 -18.78
CA GLN A 66 3.73 29.84 -17.44
C GLN A 66 2.66 28.98 -16.74
N GLU A 67 1.38 29.33 -16.87
CA GLU A 67 0.27 28.53 -16.32
C GLU A 67 0.20 27.14 -16.96
N LEU A 68 0.43 27.05 -18.27
CA LEU A 68 0.47 25.77 -18.97
C LEU A 68 1.58 24.86 -18.44
N LEU A 69 2.77 25.40 -18.21
CA LEU A 69 3.91 24.62 -17.70
C LEU A 69 3.64 24.07 -16.29
N VAL A 70 3.06 24.89 -15.41
CA VAL A 70 2.64 24.47 -14.05
C VAL A 70 1.53 23.42 -14.12
N GLY A 71 0.58 23.58 -15.05
CA GLY A 71 -0.48 22.61 -15.30
C GLY A 71 0.09 21.24 -15.69
N ILE A 72 1.01 21.21 -16.65
CA ILE A 72 1.68 19.99 -17.11
C ILE A 72 2.47 19.35 -15.97
N LEU A 73 3.28 20.12 -15.23
CA LEU A 73 4.08 19.59 -14.11
C LEU A 73 3.20 18.95 -13.04
N THR A 74 2.05 19.57 -12.73
CA THR A 74 1.08 19.02 -11.78
C THR A 74 0.43 17.73 -12.30
N LEU A 75 0.17 17.66 -13.61
CA LEU A 75 -0.38 16.48 -14.25
C LEU A 75 0.60 15.30 -14.21
N VAL A 76 1.87 15.58 -14.50
CA VAL A 76 2.97 14.60 -14.43
C VAL A 76 3.16 14.12 -13.00
N ASP A 77 3.23 15.02 -12.02
CA ASP A 77 3.34 14.67 -10.60
C ASP A 77 2.19 13.76 -10.15
N THR A 78 0.96 14.11 -10.51
CA THR A 78 -0.23 13.30 -10.18
C THR A 78 -0.16 11.91 -10.83
N ALA A 79 0.31 11.80 -12.08
CA ALA A 79 0.48 10.52 -12.77
C ALA A 79 1.60 9.67 -12.16
N LEU A 80 2.73 10.29 -11.80
CA LEU A 80 3.84 9.61 -11.13
C LEU A 80 3.43 9.09 -9.74
N LEU A 81 2.68 9.89 -8.97
CA LEU A 81 2.14 9.47 -7.69
C LEU A 81 1.20 8.27 -7.84
N ALA A 82 0.28 8.30 -8.82
CA ALA A 82 -0.62 7.18 -9.08
C ALA A 82 0.15 5.91 -9.48
N GLY A 83 1.16 6.04 -10.36
CA GLY A 83 2.04 4.94 -10.76
C GLY A 83 2.81 4.35 -9.58
N LEU A 84 3.35 5.20 -8.70
CA LEU A 84 4.03 4.77 -7.48
C LEU A 84 3.09 3.97 -6.56
N LEU A 85 1.88 4.46 -6.34
CA LEU A 85 0.91 3.74 -5.51
C LEU A 85 0.52 2.39 -6.13
N LEU A 86 0.37 2.31 -7.45
CA LEU A 86 0.12 1.05 -8.14
C LEU A 86 1.28 0.05 -7.94
N ILE A 87 2.53 0.50 -8.06
CA ILE A 87 3.70 -0.35 -7.81
C ILE A 87 3.69 -0.87 -6.37
N ILE A 88 3.41 0.00 -5.39
CA ILE A 88 3.31 -0.39 -3.97
C ILE A 88 2.18 -1.40 -3.75
N ILE A 89 1.03 -1.21 -4.39
CA ILE A 89 -0.11 -2.13 -4.30
C ILE A 89 0.27 -3.50 -4.85
N PHE A 90 0.87 -3.57 -6.05
CA PHE A 90 1.25 -4.85 -6.67
C PHE A 90 2.36 -5.56 -5.90
N SER A 91 3.43 -4.82 -5.54
CA SER A 91 4.52 -5.37 -4.72
C SER A 91 4.02 -5.89 -3.38
N GLY A 92 3.06 -5.19 -2.79
CA GLY A 92 2.42 -5.61 -1.56
C GLY A 92 1.55 -6.85 -1.74
N TYR A 93 0.70 -6.88 -2.77
CA TYR A 93 -0.16 -8.03 -3.08
C TYR A 93 0.66 -9.32 -3.27
N GLU A 94 1.74 -9.26 -4.05
CA GLU A 94 2.66 -10.40 -4.26
C GLU A 94 3.36 -10.89 -2.98
N ASN A 95 3.45 -10.06 -1.94
CA ASN A 95 4.08 -10.42 -0.67
C ASN A 95 3.06 -10.96 0.36
N PHE A 96 1.75 -10.77 0.13
CA PHE A 96 0.66 -11.26 1.00
C PHE A 96 -0.09 -12.48 0.45
N VAL A 97 -0.10 -12.68 -0.86
CA VAL A 97 -0.65 -13.83 -1.59
C VAL A 97 0.46 -14.81 -1.95
#